data_AF-A0A1C2E4U9-F1
#
_entry.id   AF-A0A1C2E4U9-F1
#
_cell.length_a   1.000
_cell.length_b   1.000
_cell.length_c   1.000
_cell.angle_alpha   90.00
_cell.angle_beta   90.00
_cell.angle_gamma   90.00
#
_symmetry.space_group_name_H-M   'P 1'
#
loop_
_entity.id
_entity.type
_entity.pdbx_description
1 polymer ?
#
loop_
_entity_poly.entity_id
_entity_poly.type
_entity_poly.pdbx_seq_one_letter_code
_entity_poly.pdbx_strand_id
1 'polypeptide(L)'
;MLIFDCTQHAADFFSKKVKGKIISAVQPAAAAQSLEADSAAHERVDRWQLHVTKFGRTHVLLAMKVDTRYAMMFVGLKPNDVQGFLQQFNARYLLEMLVLAGNVRGQIPPQAELQRHVDVWEESLQPVHFFKRSDRSVQAHINDVLYMAAYDAYEGEGLPVESPDLIAFGEVPNGMFRTIRGGDYFIPAELELKQAFPRFGMVMTEVEISEGYKSWRSRRREHDPGPEFED
;
A
#
# COMPACT_ATOMS: atom_id res chain seq x y z
N MET A 1 3.28 9.75 -11.51
CA MET A 1 3.85 8.43 -11.85
C MET A 1 3.78 7.50 -10.64
N LEU A 2 3.84 6.18 -10.88
CA LEU A 2 3.91 5.14 -9.84
C LEU A 2 5.23 4.37 -9.96
N ILE A 3 5.94 4.24 -8.84
CA ILE A 3 7.21 3.48 -8.77
C ILE A 3 7.08 2.37 -7.72
N PHE A 4 7.43 1.15 -8.12
CA PHE A 4 7.65 0.01 -7.23
C PHE A 4 9.14 -0.31 -7.10
N ASP A 5 9.70 0.00 -5.95
CA ASP A 5 11.03 -0.42 -5.50
C ASP A 5 10.95 -1.88 -5.04
N CYS A 6 11.36 -2.78 -5.93
CA CYS A 6 11.28 -4.22 -5.75
C CYS A 6 12.51 -4.74 -5.02
N THR A 7 12.28 -5.37 -3.87
CA THR A 7 13.29 -6.21 -3.21
C THR A 7 13.74 -7.35 -4.14
N GLN A 8 14.84 -8.04 -3.79
CA GLN A 8 15.31 -9.19 -4.55
C GLN A 8 14.22 -10.26 -4.74
N HIS A 9 13.46 -10.58 -3.69
CA HIS A 9 12.36 -11.54 -3.78
C HIS A 9 11.23 -11.10 -4.72
N ALA A 10 10.89 -9.80 -4.72
CA ALA A 10 9.91 -9.25 -5.65
C ALA A 10 10.41 -9.26 -7.10
N ALA A 11 11.68 -8.90 -7.30
CA ALA A 11 12.32 -8.97 -8.61
C ALA A 11 12.31 -10.40 -9.16
N ASP A 12 12.60 -11.40 -8.34
CA ASP A 12 12.57 -12.81 -8.74
C ASP A 12 11.15 -13.29 -9.02
N PHE A 13 10.17 -12.88 -8.21
CA PHE A 13 8.76 -13.22 -8.41
C PHE A 13 8.20 -12.71 -9.74
N PHE A 14 8.61 -11.52 -10.19
CA PHE A 14 8.20 -10.94 -11.47
C PHE A 14 9.16 -11.21 -12.63
N SER A 15 10.07 -12.17 -12.45
CA SER A 15 10.99 -12.60 -13.48
C SER A 15 10.69 -14.02 -13.93
N LYS A 16 10.93 -14.32 -15.20
CA LYS A 16 10.92 -15.69 -15.72
C LYS A 16 12.14 -15.98 -16.57
N LYS A 17 12.61 -17.23 -16.55
CA LYS A 17 13.69 -17.70 -17.42
C LYS A 17 13.11 -18.30 -18.70
N VAL A 18 13.42 -17.71 -19.85
CA VAL A 18 13.02 -18.21 -21.17
C VAL A 18 14.29 -18.49 -21.97
N LYS A 19 14.51 -19.76 -22.34
CA LYS A 19 15.69 -20.21 -23.11
C LYS A 19 17.01 -19.68 -22.55
N GLY A 20 17.19 -19.75 -21.23
CA GLY A 20 18.41 -19.30 -20.57
C GLY A 20 18.45 -17.80 -20.21
N LYS A 21 17.58 -16.97 -20.80
CA LYS A 21 17.52 -15.52 -20.57
C LYS A 21 16.46 -15.16 -19.54
N ILE A 22 16.77 -14.24 -18.63
CA ILE A 22 15.80 -13.68 -17.70
C ILE A 22 15.00 -12.59 -18.43
N ILE A 23 13.69 -12.73 -18.42
CA ILE A 23 12.74 -11.70 -18.84
C ILE A 23 12.08 -11.18 -17.57
N SER A 24 12.18 -9.88 -17.32
CA SER A 24 11.64 -9.23 -16.13
C SER A 24 11.04 -7.89 -16.49
N ALA A 25 9.92 -7.54 -15.85
CA ALA A 25 9.42 -6.17 -15.86
C ALA A 25 10.21 -5.25 -14.90
N VAL A 26 11.03 -5.84 -14.02
CA VAL A 26 11.80 -5.11 -13.02
C VAL A 26 13.14 -4.67 -13.60
N GLN A 27 13.32 -3.36 -13.70
CA GLN A 27 14.50 -2.73 -14.27
C GLN A 27 15.64 -2.64 -13.22
N PRO A 28 16.92 -2.51 -13.64
CA PRO A 28 18.03 -2.32 -12.70
C PRO A 28 17.91 -1.00 -11.91
N ALA A 29 18.51 -0.96 -10.70
CA ALA A 29 18.53 0.25 -9.87
C ALA A 29 19.11 1.50 -10.59
N ALA A 30 20.09 1.30 -11.49
CA ALA A 30 20.70 2.39 -12.26
C ALA A 30 19.69 3.12 -13.16
N ALA A 31 18.68 2.41 -13.69
CA ALA A 31 17.63 3.03 -14.51
C ALA A 31 16.74 3.97 -13.66
N ALA A 32 16.56 3.67 -12.38
CA ALA A 32 15.83 4.53 -11.45
C ALA A 32 16.56 5.87 -11.23
N GLN A 33 17.89 5.82 -11.11
CA GLN A 33 18.72 7.01 -10.92
C GLN A 33 18.66 7.94 -12.14
N SER A 34 18.69 7.36 -13.35
CA SER A 34 18.51 8.12 -14.59
C SER A 34 17.12 8.77 -14.65
N LEU A 35 16.06 8.01 -14.36
CA LEU A 35 14.70 8.55 -14.33
C LEU A 35 14.56 9.70 -13.33
N GLU A 36 15.11 9.55 -12.13
CA GLU A 36 15.05 10.58 -11.09
C GLU A 36 15.86 11.83 -11.44
N ALA A 37 17.03 11.68 -12.07
CA ALA A 37 17.84 12.79 -12.56
C ALA A 37 17.12 13.58 -13.67
N ASP A 38 16.37 12.88 -14.52
CA ASP A 38 15.59 13.49 -15.61
C ASP A 38 14.24 14.06 -15.14
N SER A 39 13.77 13.68 -13.95
CA SER A 39 12.40 13.93 -13.46
C SER A 39 12.08 15.35 -12.96
N ALA A 40 12.78 16.38 -13.42
CA ALA A 40 12.41 17.78 -13.16
C ALA A 40 10.96 18.14 -13.57
N ALA A 41 10.30 17.26 -14.35
CA ALA A 41 8.96 17.41 -14.90
C ALA A 41 7.84 16.63 -14.16
N HIS A 42 8.12 15.85 -13.13
CA HIS A 42 7.08 15.07 -12.45
C HIS A 42 6.67 15.69 -11.12
N GLU A 43 5.52 16.36 -11.09
CA GLU A 43 4.99 17.06 -9.91
C GLU A 43 4.72 16.14 -8.71
N ARG A 44 4.45 14.84 -8.94
CA ARG A 44 4.18 13.87 -7.87
C ARG A 44 4.56 12.43 -8.25
N VAL A 45 5.31 11.77 -7.37
CA VAL A 45 5.76 10.38 -7.49
C VAL A 45 5.16 9.55 -6.36
N ASP A 46 4.22 8.66 -6.67
CA ASP A 46 3.75 7.65 -5.72
C ASP A 46 4.79 6.52 -5.68
N ARG A 47 5.62 6.48 -4.63
CA ARG A 47 6.69 5.48 -4.49
C ARG A 47 6.35 4.44 -3.44
N TRP A 48 6.45 3.19 -3.83
CA TRP A 48 6.13 2.02 -3.02
C TRP A 48 7.32 1.06 -3.01
N GLN A 49 7.61 0.44 -1.88
CA GLN A 49 8.46 -0.74 -1.83
C GLN A 49 7.62 -2.00 -1.92
N LEU A 50 8.03 -2.93 -2.76
CA LEU A 50 7.38 -4.21 -2.92
C LEU A 50 8.29 -5.34 -2.43
N HIS A 51 7.77 -6.12 -1.50
CA HIS A 51 8.40 -7.33 -0.99
C HIS A 51 7.54 -8.55 -1.26
N VAL A 52 8.18 -9.71 -1.45
CA VAL A 52 7.50 -10.98 -1.64
C VAL A 52 8.11 -12.00 -0.70
N THR A 53 7.24 -12.69 0.03
CA THR A 53 7.60 -13.82 0.89
C THR A 53 6.69 -15.01 0.61
N LYS A 54 6.88 -16.09 1.37
CA LYS A 54 5.99 -17.25 1.38
C LYS A 54 5.60 -17.60 2.80
N PHE A 55 4.33 -17.95 2.97
CA PHE A 55 3.88 -18.73 4.12
C PHE A 55 3.43 -20.10 3.61
N GLY A 56 4.16 -21.14 3.99
CA GLY A 56 4.04 -22.47 3.38
C GLY A 56 4.24 -22.43 1.85
N ARG A 57 3.20 -22.78 1.10
CA ARG A 57 3.22 -22.79 -0.38
C ARG A 57 2.67 -21.50 -1.01
N THR A 58 2.11 -20.60 -0.20
CA THR A 58 1.41 -19.42 -0.66
C THR A 58 2.36 -18.24 -0.78
N HIS A 59 2.41 -17.62 -1.96
CA HIS A 59 3.12 -16.36 -2.15
C HIS A 59 2.30 -15.22 -1.55
N VAL A 60 2.98 -14.38 -0.77
CA VAL A 60 2.43 -13.15 -0.20
C VAL A 60 3.30 -11.99 -0.64
N LEU A 61 2.67 -10.98 -1.23
CA LEU A 61 3.31 -9.74 -1.61
C LEU A 61 2.86 -8.65 -0.63
N LEU A 62 3.78 -7.82 -0.17
CA LEU A 62 3.46 -6.64 0.62
C LEU A 62 4.02 -5.40 -0.09
N ALA A 63 3.12 -4.51 -0.50
CA ALA A 63 3.46 -3.19 -0.98
C ALA A 63 3.36 -2.20 0.17
N MET A 64 4.38 -1.37 0.37
CA MET A 64 4.37 -0.31 1.38
C MET A 64 4.80 1.01 0.77
N LYS A 65 3.98 2.05 0.89
CA LYS A 65 4.30 3.39 0.41
C LYS A 65 5.47 3.96 1.21
N VAL A 66 6.44 4.56 0.53
CA VAL A 66 7.74 4.92 1.14
C VAL A 66 7.62 6.06 2.15
N ASP A 67 6.76 7.03 1.87
CA ASP A 67 6.60 8.28 2.63
C ASP A 67 5.54 8.19 3.74
N THR A 68 4.50 7.38 3.56
CA THR A 68 3.43 7.23 4.56
C THR A 68 3.45 5.91 5.31
N ARG A 69 4.25 4.93 4.82
CA ARG A 69 4.28 3.55 5.34
C ARG A 69 2.93 2.84 5.28
N TYR A 70 2.00 3.36 4.48
CA TYR A 70 0.74 2.69 4.19
C TYR A 70 1.03 1.36 3.49
N ALA A 71 0.48 0.27 4.02
CA ALA A 71 0.76 -1.08 3.61
C ALA A 71 -0.47 -1.75 2.99
N MET A 72 -0.24 -2.51 1.92
CA MET A 72 -1.24 -3.34 1.26
C MET A 72 -0.66 -4.73 1.03
N MET A 73 -1.35 -5.76 1.53
CA MET A 73 -0.97 -7.17 1.36
C MET A 73 -1.74 -7.79 0.19
N PHE A 74 -1.08 -8.60 -0.63
CA PHE A 74 -1.69 -9.31 -1.75
C PHE A 74 -1.36 -10.81 -1.64
N VAL A 75 -2.37 -11.63 -1.86
CA VAL A 75 -2.29 -13.10 -1.81
C VAL A 75 -2.91 -13.66 -3.09
N GLY A 76 -2.45 -14.83 -3.54
CA GLY A 76 -3.01 -15.51 -4.71
C GLY A 76 -2.51 -15.00 -6.07
N LEU A 77 -1.55 -14.07 -6.10
CA LEU A 77 -0.89 -13.65 -7.34
C LEU A 77 0.03 -14.75 -7.87
N LYS A 78 0.07 -14.88 -9.20
CA LYS A 78 0.94 -15.85 -9.89
C LYS A 78 2.32 -15.23 -10.17
N PRO A 79 3.41 -16.01 -10.08
CA PRO A 79 4.72 -15.54 -10.53
C PRO A 79 4.66 -15.01 -11.97
N ASN A 80 5.39 -13.93 -12.24
CA ASN A 80 5.44 -13.22 -13.52
C ASN A 80 4.09 -12.59 -13.96
N ASP A 81 3.11 -12.46 -13.07
CA ASP A 81 1.83 -11.78 -13.37
C ASP A 81 1.82 -10.32 -12.91
N VAL A 82 2.58 -9.48 -13.63
CA VAL A 82 2.69 -8.04 -13.33
C VAL A 82 1.36 -7.32 -13.60
N GLN A 83 0.62 -7.75 -14.63
CA GLN A 83 -0.67 -7.14 -14.98
C GLN A 83 -1.74 -7.47 -13.93
N GLY A 84 -1.83 -8.71 -13.47
CA GLY A 84 -2.70 -9.10 -12.37
C GLY A 84 -2.37 -8.36 -11.08
N PHE A 85 -1.08 -8.16 -10.76
CA PHE A 85 -0.67 -7.34 -9.62
C PHE A 85 -1.16 -5.89 -9.77
N LEU A 86 -0.94 -5.24 -10.92
CA LEU A 86 -1.33 -3.84 -11.13
C LEU A 86 -2.84 -3.64 -11.10
N GLN A 87 -3.61 -4.57 -11.67
CA GLN A 87 -5.07 -4.54 -11.61
C GLN A 87 -5.56 -4.61 -10.15
N GLN A 88 -5.04 -5.55 -9.36
CA GLN A 88 -5.39 -5.65 -7.94
C GLN A 88 -4.94 -4.43 -7.14
N PHE A 89 -3.71 -3.94 -7.38
CA PHE A 89 -3.16 -2.79 -6.69
C PHE A 89 -4.00 -1.53 -6.93
N ASN A 90 -4.30 -1.20 -8.19
CA ASN A 90 -5.06 0.02 -8.51
C ASN A 90 -6.48 -0.05 -7.95
N ALA A 91 -7.17 -1.18 -8.17
CA ALA A 91 -8.55 -1.35 -7.69
C ALA A 91 -8.63 -1.26 -6.16
N ARG A 92 -7.73 -1.94 -5.46
CA ARG A 92 -7.72 -1.94 -3.99
C ARG A 92 -7.24 -0.63 -3.40
N TYR A 93 -6.22 -0.01 -3.96
CA TYR A 93 -5.69 1.23 -3.41
C TYR A 93 -6.76 2.33 -3.50
N LEU A 94 -7.45 2.42 -4.63
CA LEU A 94 -8.60 3.32 -4.76
C LEU A 94 -9.71 2.99 -3.76
N LEU A 95 -10.12 1.71 -3.70
CA LEU A 95 -11.21 1.28 -2.81
C LEU A 95 -10.89 1.55 -1.33
N GLU A 96 -9.71 1.17 -0.86
CA GLU A 96 -9.25 1.39 0.52
C GLU A 96 -9.23 2.88 0.87
N MET A 97 -8.77 3.72 -0.06
CA MET A 97 -8.77 5.17 0.13
C MET A 97 -10.18 5.78 0.17
N LEU A 98 -11.09 5.32 -0.68
CA LEU A 98 -12.49 5.78 -0.67
C LEU A 98 -13.23 5.34 0.59
N VAL A 99 -13.02 4.10 1.04
CA VAL A 99 -13.58 3.57 2.30
C VAL A 99 -13.05 4.41 3.47
N LEU A 100 -11.74 4.62 3.55
CA LEU A 100 -11.14 5.41 4.62
C LEU A 100 -11.63 6.86 4.60
N ALA A 101 -11.73 7.48 3.42
CA ALA A 101 -12.24 8.84 3.29
C ALA A 101 -13.72 8.96 3.65
N GLY A 102 -14.55 8.02 3.20
CA GLY A 102 -15.96 7.95 3.56
C GLY A 102 -16.18 7.77 5.07
N ASN A 103 -15.36 6.92 5.70
CA ASN A 103 -15.38 6.67 7.14
C ASN A 103 -15.03 7.91 7.98
N VAL A 104 -14.10 8.74 7.50
CA VAL A 104 -13.64 9.95 8.19
C VAL A 104 -14.56 11.14 7.93
N ARG A 105 -14.97 11.37 6.69
CA ARG A 105 -15.80 12.50 6.29
C ARG A 105 -17.29 12.27 6.56
N GLY A 106 -17.73 11.02 6.58
CA GLY A 106 -19.14 10.62 6.63
C GLY A 106 -19.91 10.82 5.33
N GLN A 107 -19.32 11.47 4.31
CA GLN A 107 -19.92 11.73 3.00
C GLN A 107 -18.88 11.69 1.89
N ILE A 108 -19.18 10.98 0.81
CA ILE A 108 -18.38 10.93 -0.42
C ILE A 108 -19.01 11.90 -1.45
N PRO A 109 -18.22 12.59 -2.30
CA PRO A 109 -18.77 13.42 -3.38
C PRO A 109 -19.77 12.66 -4.27
N PRO A 110 -20.70 13.36 -4.93
CA PRO A 110 -21.60 12.76 -5.91
C PRO A 110 -20.83 11.96 -6.97
N GLN A 111 -21.39 10.85 -7.45
CA GLN A 111 -20.70 9.90 -8.34
C GLN A 111 -20.04 10.57 -9.56
N ALA A 112 -20.72 11.50 -10.21
CA ALA A 112 -20.19 12.20 -11.40
C ALA A 112 -18.98 13.09 -11.06
N GLU A 113 -18.93 13.68 -9.87
CA GLU A 113 -17.79 14.45 -9.40
C GLU A 113 -16.65 13.52 -9.00
N LEU A 114 -16.97 12.47 -8.24
CA LEU A 114 -16.01 11.46 -7.82
C LEU A 114 -15.30 10.80 -9.02
N GLN A 115 -16.04 10.47 -10.09
CA GLN A 115 -15.46 9.82 -11.27
C GLN A 115 -14.35 10.67 -11.89
N ARG A 116 -14.54 11.99 -12.02
CA ARG A 116 -13.51 12.88 -12.56
C ARG A 116 -12.23 12.87 -11.71
N HIS A 117 -12.39 12.79 -10.38
CA HIS A 117 -11.26 12.69 -9.48
C HIS A 117 -10.56 11.33 -9.53
N VAL A 118 -11.32 10.25 -9.74
CA VAL A 118 -10.78 8.91 -9.98
C VAL A 118 -9.97 8.87 -11.27
N ASP A 119 -10.47 9.46 -12.36
CA ASP A 119 -9.76 9.50 -13.64
C ASP A 119 -8.42 10.24 -13.49
N VAL A 120 -8.42 11.41 -12.85
CA VAL A 120 -7.20 12.18 -12.55
C VAL A 120 -6.24 11.40 -11.64
N TRP A 121 -6.78 10.66 -10.66
CA TRP A 121 -5.98 9.80 -9.79
C TRP A 121 -5.28 8.72 -10.61
N GLU A 122 -6.01 7.97 -11.43
CA GLU A 122 -5.45 6.89 -12.25
C GLU A 122 -4.40 7.40 -13.25
N GLU A 123 -4.67 8.53 -13.91
CA GLU A 123 -3.72 9.20 -14.80
C GLU A 123 -2.45 9.62 -14.06
N SER A 124 -2.59 10.15 -12.85
CA SER A 124 -1.44 10.57 -12.04
C SER A 124 -0.56 9.41 -11.57
N LEU A 125 -1.04 8.16 -11.61
CA LEU A 125 -0.23 6.97 -11.35
C LEU A 125 0.55 6.50 -12.59
N GLN A 126 0.35 7.11 -13.76
CA GLN A 126 1.09 6.80 -14.96
C GLN A 126 2.31 7.73 -15.15
N PRO A 127 3.39 7.25 -15.82
CA PRO A 127 3.68 5.85 -16.13
C PRO A 127 4.02 5.02 -14.87
N VAL A 128 3.98 3.70 -14.98
CA VAL A 128 4.34 2.74 -13.91
C VAL A 128 5.73 2.15 -14.15
N HIS A 129 6.58 2.18 -13.13
CA HIS A 129 7.93 1.61 -13.17
C HIS A 129 8.20 0.63 -12.02
N PHE A 130 8.97 -0.41 -12.31
CA PHE A 130 9.47 -1.37 -11.31
C PHE A 130 10.99 -1.34 -11.33
N PHE A 131 11.63 -1.10 -10.19
CA PHE A 131 13.09 -1.05 -10.08
C PHE A 131 13.61 -2.00 -9.02
N LYS A 132 14.69 -2.71 -9.31
CA LYS A 132 15.37 -3.61 -8.38
C LYS A 132 16.20 -2.81 -7.38
N ARG A 133 15.56 -2.29 -6.33
CA ARG A 133 16.17 -1.59 -5.20
C ARG A 133 15.29 -1.71 -3.95
N SER A 134 15.85 -1.42 -2.78
CA SER A 134 15.14 -1.50 -1.51
C SER A 134 15.64 -0.45 -0.52
N ASP A 135 14.73 0.17 0.22
CA ASP A 135 15.00 0.98 1.40
C ASP A 135 14.90 0.11 2.67
N ARG A 136 15.97 0.11 3.47
CA ARG A 136 16.05 -0.70 4.70
C ARG A 136 15.07 -0.26 5.78
N SER A 137 14.77 1.04 5.88
CA SER A 137 13.77 1.56 6.82
C SER A 137 12.37 1.12 6.40
N VAL A 138 12.07 1.06 5.10
CA VAL A 138 10.80 0.50 4.60
C VAL A 138 10.72 -0.99 4.85
N GLN A 139 11.82 -1.72 4.62
CA GLN A 139 11.85 -3.16 4.85
C GLN A 139 11.59 -3.54 6.31
N ALA A 140 12.08 -2.75 7.28
CA ALA A 140 11.81 -3.00 8.70
C ALA A 140 10.30 -3.01 9.00
N HIS A 141 9.56 -2.01 8.52
CA HIS A 141 8.11 -1.96 8.72
C HIS A 141 7.35 -2.99 7.88
N ILE A 142 7.82 -3.34 6.69
CA ILE A 142 7.31 -4.48 5.93
C ILE A 142 7.40 -5.76 6.76
N ASN A 143 8.55 -5.99 7.42
CA ASN A 143 8.74 -7.18 8.25
C ASN A 143 7.77 -7.20 9.44
N ASP A 144 7.49 -6.05 10.07
CA ASP A 144 6.51 -5.95 11.16
C ASP A 144 5.10 -6.37 10.70
N VAL A 145 4.68 -5.95 9.51
CA VAL A 145 3.37 -6.34 8.95
C VAL A 145 3.36 -7.82 8.57
N LEU A 146 4.46 -8.34 8.01
CA LEU A 146 4.58 -9.76 7.70
C LEU A 146 4.59 -10.64 8.95
N TYR A 147 5.06 -10.13 10.09
CA TYR A 147 4.95 -10.83 11.36
C TYR A 147 3.48 -11.01 11.79
N MET A 148 2.64 -10.00 11.57
CA MET A 148 1.18 -10.11 11.79
C MET A 148 0.56 -11.14 10.84
N ALA A 149 0.89 -11.08 9.55
CA ALA A 149 0.41 -12.06 8.58
C ALA A 149 0.89 -13.50 8.89
N ALA A 150 2.05 -13.65 9.52
CA ALA A 150 2.57 -14.96 9.93
C ALA A 150 1.70 -15.60 11.02
N TYR A 151 1.18 -14.80 11.96
CA TYR A 151 0.22 -15.28 12.95
C TYR A 151 -1.02 -15.85 12.27
N ASP A 152 -1.63 -15.11 11.36
CA ASP A 152 -2.81 -15.58 10.61
C ASP A 152 -2.50 -16.84 9.80
N ALA A 153 -1.30 -16.92 9.20
CA ALA A 153 -0.89 -18.05 8.37
C ALA A 153 -0.62 -19.35 9.13
N TYR A 154 -0.15 -19.28 10.38
CA TYR A 154 0.33 -20.45 11.11
C TYR A 154 -0.49 -20.78 12.36
N GLU A 155 -1.08 -19.78 13.01
CA GLU A 155 -1.78 -19.91 14.29
C GLU A 155 -3.27 -19.49 14.19
N GLY A 156 -3.63 -18.64 13.22
CA GLY A 156 -4.99 -18.16 12.99
C GLY A 156 -5.84 -18.99 12.02
N GLU A 157 -6.86 -18.38 11.43
CA GLU A 157 -7.79 -19.01 10.50
C GLU A 157 -7.21 -19.22 9.07
N GLY A 158 -5.96 -18.81 8.87
CA GLY A 158 -5.29 -18.77 7.57
C GLY A 158 -5.13 -17.34 7.05
N LEU A 159 -4.31 -17.18 6.01
CA LEU A 159 -4.12 -15.89 5.36
C LEU A 159 -5.44 -15.40 4.73
N PRO A 160 -5.78 -14.11 4.86
CA PRO A 160 -6.89 -13.54 4.11
C PRO A 160 -6.59 -13.62 2.61
N VAL A 161 -7.59 -14.01 1.82
CA VAL A 161 -7.49 -14.15 0.35
C VAL A 161 -8.51 -13.29 -0.38
N GLU A 162 -9.67 -13.07 0.21
CA GLU A 162 -10.72 -12.23 -0.37
C GLU A 162 -10.44 -10.75 -0.11
N SER A 163 -10.89 -9.89 -1.03
CA SER A 163 -10.60 -8.46 -0.95
C SER A 163 -11.09 -7.81 0.35
N PRO A 164 -12.31 -8.08 0.87
CA PRO A 164 -12.77 -7.49 2.13
C PRO A 164 -11.86 -7.85 3.31
N ASP A 165 -11.44 -9.11 3.41
CA ASP A 165 -10.58 -9.60 4.51
C ASP A 165 -9.16 -9.03 4.41
N LEU A 166 -8.65 -8.88 3.19
CA LEU A 166 -7.35 -8.25 2.94
C LEU A 166 -7.36 -6.74 3.27
N ILE A 167 -8.50 -6.07 3.09
CA ILE A 167 -8.69 -4.67 3.50
C ILE A 167 -8.75 -4.60 5.03
N ALA A 168 -9.57 -5.44 5.67
CA ALA A 168 -9.68 -5.51 7.12
C ALA A 168 -8.34 -5.83 7.80
N PHE A 169 -7.56 -6.77 7.24
CA PHE A 169 -6.19 -7.03 7.67
C PHE A 169 -5.33 -5.77 7.60
N GLY A 170 -5.40 -5.01 6.50
CA GLY A 170 -4.63 -3.79 6.28
C GLY A 170 -4.98 -2.65 7.25
N GLU A 171 -6.21 -2.57 7.75
CA GLU A 171 -6.62 -1.55 8.72
C GLU A 171 -5.80 -1.62 10.02
N VAL A 172 -5.40 -2.82 10.44
CA VAL A 172 -4.63 -3.06 11.66
C VAL A 172 -3.22 -2.44 11.59
N PRO A 173 -2.30 -2.86 10.69
CA PRO A 173 -0.97 -2.30 10.60
C PRO A 173 -0.96 -0.83 10.16
N ASN A 174 -1.96 -0.39 9.38
CA ASN A 174 -2.07 1.01 8.96
C ASN A 174 -2.63 1.92 10.08
N GLY A 175 -3.25 1.35 11.11
CA GLY A 175 -3.65 2.05 12.33
C GLY A 175 -2.56 2.14 13.40
N MET A 176 -1.43 1.44 13.25
CA MET A 176 -0.34 1.43 14.23
C MET A 176 0.67 2.55 14.01
N PHE A 177 1.29 3.04 15.08
CA PHE A 177 2.33 4.06 14.97
C PHE A 177 3.54 3.54 14.19
N ARG A 178 4.04 4.36 13.27
CA ARG A 178 5.27 4.13 12.49
C ARG A 178 6.16 5.37 12.57
N THR A 179 7.43 5.20 12.21
CA THR A 179 8.41 6.29 12.13
C THR A 179 9.25 6.14 10.87
N ILE A 180 9.81 7.24 10.37
CA ILE A 180 10.79 7.19 9.29
C ILE A 180 12.14 7.57 9.86
N ARG A 181 13.08 6.61 9.85
CA ARG A 181 14.48 6.81 10.25
C ARG A 181 14.65 7.44 11.65
N GLY A 182 13.75 7.12 12.58
CA GLY A 182 13.79 7.59 13.97
C GLY A 182 13.22 9.00 14.19
N GLY A 183 12.50 9.55 13.20
CA GLY A 183 11.73 10.78 13.37
C GLY A 183 10.43 10.57 14.15
N ASP A 184 9.55 11.57 14.07
CA ASP A 184 8.27 11.57 14.77
C ASP A 184 7.39 10.38 14.40
N TYR A 185 6.61 9.92 15.37
CA TYR A 185 5.62 8.88 15.15
C TYR A 185 4.38 9.43 14.45
N PHE A 186 3.86 8.66 13.51
CA PHE A 186 2.62 8.96 12.80
C PHE A 186 1.81 7.68 12.58
N ILE A 187 0.54 7.83 12.24
CA ILE A 187 -0.33 6.70 11.85
C ILE A 187 -0.40 6.66 10.32
N PRO A 188 0.01 5.55 9.66
CA PRO A 188 0.04 5.45 8.21
C PRO A 188 -1.29 5.79 7.52
N ALA A 189 -2.40 5.25 8.02
CA ALA A 189 -3.72 5.53 7.45
C ALA A 189 -4.08 7.01 7.54
N GLU A 190 -3.82 7.68 8.67
CA GLU A 190 -4.10 9.10 8.84
C GLU A 190 -3.24 9.95 7.87
N LEU A 191 -1.95 9.64 7.78
CA LEU A 191 -1.01 10.37 6.92
C LEU A 191 -1.33 10.16 5.43
N GLU A 192 -1.63 8.93 5.03
CA GLU A 192 -2.06 8.62 3.66
C GLU A 192 -3.35 9.36 3.31
N LEU A 193 -4.30 9.42 4.25
CA LEU A 193 -5.56 10.10 4.06
C LEU A 193 -5.38 11.60 3.78
N LYS A 194 -4.47 12.26 4.50
CA LYS A 194 -4.10 13.66 4.25
C LYS A 194 -3.56 13.88 2.83
N GLN A 195 -2.85 12.91 2.28
CA GLN A 195 -2.37 12.97 0.89
C GLN A 195 -3.47 12.64 -0.14
N ALA A 196 -4.42 11.77 0.22
CA ALA A 196 -5.45 11.27 -0.69
C ALA A 196 -6.65 12.22 -0.82
N PHE A 197 -7.08 12.89 0.26
CA PHE A 197 -8.25 13.78 0.28
C PHE A 197 -8.27 14.83 -0.83
N PRO A 198 -7.18 15.61 -1.04
CA PRO A 198 -7.13 16.60 -2.11
C PRO A 198 -7.30 15.99 -3.51
N ARG A 199 -6.92 14.72 -3.70
CA ARG A 199 -7.02 14.03 -4.99
C ARG A 199 -8.46 13.64 -5.30
N PHE A 200 -9.29 13.38 -4.28
CA PHE A 200 -10.71 13.07 -4.43
C PHE A 200 -11.63 14.31 -4.52
N GLY A 201 -11.06 15.52 -4.60
CA GLY A 201 -11.86 16.75 -4.56
C GLY A 201 -12.48 17.01 -3.19
N MET A 202 -12.02 16.30 -2.17
CA MET A 202 -12.51 16.49 -0.81
C MET A 202 -11.71 17.61 -0.15
N VAL A 203 -12.42 18.62 0.36
CA VAL A 203 -11.82 19.76 1.05
C VAL A 203 -12.01 19.56 2.54
N MET A 204 -10.96 19.09 3.20
CA MET A 204 -10.79 19.12 4.65
C MET A 204 -9.36 19.59 4.94
N THR A 205 -9.19 20.42 5.95
CA THR A 205 -7.90 20.80 6.50
C THR A 205 -7.22 19.59 7.15
N GLU A 206 -5.89 19.62 7.30
CA GLU A 206 -5.17 18.53 7.99
C GLU A 206 -5.67 18.32 9.43
N VAL A 207 -6.11 19.40 10.10
CA VAL A 207 -6.70 19.33 11.45
C VAL A 207 -8.02 18.58 11.42
N GLU A 208 -8.93 18.94 10.52
CA GLU A 208 -10.22 18.25 10.37
C GLU A 208 -10.05 16.78 10.00
N ILE A 209 -9.08 16.44 9.14
CA ILE A 209 -8.76 15.04 8.79
C ILE A 209 -8.26 14.30 10.04
N SER A 210 -7.37 14.91 10.82
CA SER A 210 -6.82 14.31 12.05
C SER A 210 -7.91 14.06 13.09
N GLU A 211 -8.80 15.02 13.30
CA GLU A 211 -9.92 14.92 14.24
C GLU A 211 -10.96 13.89 13.79
N GLY A 212 -11.33 13.91 12.51
CA GLY A 212 -12.25 12.94 11.92
C GLY A 212 -11.69 11.51 11.99
N TYR A 213 -10.40 11.32 11.70
CA TYR A 213 -9.72 10.03 11.82
C TYR A 213 -9.70 9.52 13.27
N LYS A 214 -9.37 10.39 14.24
CA LYS A 214 -9.42 10.05 15.66
C LYS A 214 -10.83 9.63 16.10
N SER A 215 -11.84 10.40 15.70
CA SER A 215 -13.25 10.11 16.03
C SER A 215 -13.73 8.79 15.43
N TRP A 216 -13.44 8.54 14.15
CA TRP A 216 -13.72 7.27 13.51
C TRP A 216 -13.05 6.09 14.22
N ARG A 217 -11.75 6.23 14.54
CA ARG A 217 -10.98 5.18 15.21
C ARG A 217 -11.53 4.85 16.60
N SER A 218 -11.93 5.87 17.37
CA SER A 218 -12.55 5.67 18.69
C SER A 218 -13.88 4.92 18.58
N ARG A 219 -14.78 5.36 17.70
CA ARG A 219 -16.07 4.68 17.47
C ARG A 219 -15.89 3.22 17.04
N ARG A 220 -14.88 2.95 16.21
CA ARG A 220 -14.60 1.58 15.76
C ARG A 220 -14.19 0.69 16.93
N ARG A 221 -13.29 1.15 17.81
CA ARG A 221 -12.86 0.39 19.00
C ARG A 221 -14.01 0.09 19.96
N GLU A 222 -15.01 0.97 20.04
CA GLU A 222 -16.21 0.73 20.85
C GLU A 222 -17.12 -0.36 20.26
N HIS A 223 -17.11 -0.54 18.94
CA HIS A 223 -17.97 -1.49 18.24
C HIS A 223 -17.31 -2.85 17.98
N ASP A 224 -16.00 -2.86 17.85
CA ASP A 224 -15.15 -4.04 17.66
C ASP A 224 -13.85 -3.83 18.46
N PRO A 225 -13.82 -4.24 19.74
CA PRO A 225 -12.69 -3.98 20.63
C PRO A 225 -11.42 -4.76 20.24
N GLY A 226 -11.49 -5.66 19.25
CA GLY A 226 -10.44 -6.63 18.95
C GLY A 226 -10.33 -7.70 20.05
N PRO A 227 -9.39 -8.65 19.92
CA PRO A 227 -9.14 -9.64 20.95
C PRO A 227 -8.64 -8.95 22.23
N GLU A 228 -9.32 -9.23 23.35
CA GLU A 228 -8.81 -8.91 24.68
C GLU A 228 -7.56 -9.76 24.91
N PHE A 229 -6.39 -9.13 24.88
CA PHE A 229 -5.18 -9.76 25.41
C PHE A 229 -5.25 -9.59 26.93
N GLU A 230 -5.66 -10.65 27.64
CA GLU A 230 -5.49 -10.73 29.09
C GLU A 230 -3.98 -10.69 29.43
N ASP A 231 -3.60 -9.80 30.35
CA ASP A 231 -2.22 -9.64 30.86
C ASP A 231 -1.70 -10.91 31.59
#